data_AF-C9MRK0-F1
#
_entry.id   AF-C9MRK0-F1
#
_cell.length_a   1.000
_cell.length_b   1.000
_cell.length_c   1.000
_cell.angle_alpha   90.00
_cell.angle_beta   90.00
_cell.angle_gamma   90.00
#
_symmetry.space_group_name_H-M   'P 1'
#
loop_
_entity.id
_entity.type
_entity.pdbx_description
1 polymer ?
#
loop_
_entity_poly.entity_id
_entity_poly.type
_entity_poly.pdbx_seq_one_letter_code
_entity_poly.pdbx_strand_id
1 'polypeptide(L)' 'MDTNKRIQILRAKRRVYQARKTEEYQQRVASCLSKEEKEILFSGDGFVRVPDEEAKREKIDAYPYLIQ' A
#
# COMPACT_ATOMS: atom_id res chain seq x y z
N MET A 1 -16.80 14.06 25.03
CA MET A 1 -15.73 13.14 24.58
C MET A 1 -14.46 13.95 24.41
N ASP A 2 -13.38 13.56 25.08
CA ASP A 2 -12.09 14.25 25.00
C ASP A 2 -11.49 14.17 23.58
N THR A 3 -11.12 15.32 23.03
CA THR A 3 -10.57 15.49 21.66
C THR A 3 -9.31 14.63 21.46
N ASN A 4 -8.47 14.48 22.49
CA ASN A 4 -7.28 13.63 22.43
C ASN A 4 -7.62 12.16 22.25
N LYS A 5 -8.64 11.67 22.96
CA LYS A 5 -9.14 10.29 22.81
C LYS A 5 -9.64 10.02 21.39
N ARG A 6 -10.31 10.99 20.78
CA ARG A 6 -10.78 10.89 19.38
C ARG A 6 -9.62 10.84 18.38
N ILE A 7 -8.58 11.65 18.57
CA ILE A 7 -7.38 11.65 17.71
C ILE A 7 -6.66 10.30 17.79
N GLN A 8 -6.52 9.72 18.98
CA GLN A 8 -5.85 8.43 19.14
C GLN A 8 -6.62 7.29 18.43
N ILE A 9 -7.95 7.29 18.54
CA ILE A 9 -8.79 6.33 17.81
C ILE A 9 -8.60 6.46 16.29
N LEU A 10 -8.58 7.69 15.76
CA LEU A 10 -8.38 7.91 14.33
C LEU A 10 -6.99 7.44 13.87
N ARG A 11 -5.94 7.71 14.65
CA ARG A 11 -4.58 7.22 14.36
C ARG A 11 -4.49 5.70 14.37
N ALA A 12 -5.16 5.04 15.32
CA ALA A 12 -5.21 3.58 15.37
C ALA A 12 -5.92 3.01 14.14
N LYS A 13 -7.10 3.54 13.78
CA LYS A 13 -7.82 3.14 12.56
C LYS A 13 -7.00 3.35 11.30
N ARG A 14 -6.27 4.48 11.20
CA ARG A 14 -5.40 4.76 10.07
C ARG A 14 -4.27 3.74 9.93
N ARG A 15 -3.62 3.36 11.03
CA ARG A 15 -2.55 2.35 11.03
C ARG A 15 -3.04 1.00 10.53
N VAL A 16 -4.19 0.53 11.03
CA VAL A 16 -4.81 -0.73 10.58
C VAL A 16 -5.17 -0.66 9.09
N TYR A 17 -5.77 0.45 8.66
CA TYR A 17 -6.11 0.65 7.26
C TYR A 17 -4.87 0.62 6.35
N GLN A 18 -3.80 1.32 6.72
CA GLN A 18 -2.58 1.36 5.92
C GLN A 18 -1.89 -0.01 5.87
N ALA A 19 -1.76 -0.71 6.99
CA ALA A 19 -1.19 -2.05 7.02
C ALA A 19 -1.92 -3.01 6.06
N ARG A 20 -3.26 -3.00 6.10
CA ARG A 20 -4.09 -3.78 5.18
C ARG A 20 -3.87 -3.38 3.72
N LYS A 21 -3.79 -2.08 3.43
CA LYS A 21 -3.55 -1.58 2.07
C LYS A 21 -2.16 -1.95 1.54
N THR A 22 -1.14 -1.90 2.39
CA THR A 22 0.21 -2.35 2.05
C THR A 22 0.23 -3.83 1.71
N GLU A 23 -0.45 -4.67 2.50
CA GLU A 23 -0.54 -6.12 2.23
C GLU A 23 -1.30 -6.39 0.91
N GLU A 24 -2.45 -5.76 0.69
CA GLU A 24 -3.20 -5.86 -0.57
C GLU A 24 -2.32 -5.47 -1.78
N TYR A 25 -1.54 -4.39 -1.66
CA TYR A 25 -0.62 -3.95 -2.71
C TYR A 25 0.51 -4.95 -2.96
N GLN A 26 1.19 -5.41 -1.90
CA GLN A 26 2.27 -6.38 -2.02
C GLN A 26 1.80 -7.68 -2.67
N GLN A 27 0.61 -8.17 -2.33
CA GLN A 27 0.03 -9.35 -2.98
C GLN A 27 -0.24 -9.13 -4.48
N ARG A 28 -0.74 -7.96 -4.86
CA ARG A 28 -0.98 -7.61 -6.27
C ARG A 28 0.33 -7.56 -7.05
N VAL A 29 1.35 -6.86 -6.53
CA VAL A 29 2.67 -6.79 -7.19
C VAL A 29 3.29 -8.19 -7.27
N ALA A 30 3.26 -8.96 -6.18
CA ALA A 30 3.79 -10.32 -6.14
C ALA A 30 3.17 -11.23 -7.20
N SER A 31 1.90 -11.04 -7.59
CA SER A 31 1.27 -11.88 -8.62
C SER A 31 1.98 -11.84 -9.98
N CYS A 32 2.72 -10.77 -10.27
CA CYS A 32 3.44 -10.57 -11.52
C CYS A 32 4.94 -10.88 -11.44
N LEU A 33 5.47 -11.27 -10.27
CA LEU A 33 6.91 -11.40 -10.00
C LEU A 33 7.40 -12.86 -10.02
N SER A 34 8.68 -13.04 -10.35
CA SER A 34 9.40 -14.31 -10.16
C SER A 34 9.50 -14.69 -8.68
N LYS A 35 9.98 -15.91 -8.39
CA LYS A 35 10.20 -16.33 -7.00
C LYS A 35 11.28 -15.50 -6.32
N GLU A 36 12.39 -15.20 -7.00
CA GLU A 36 13.46 -14.36 -6.45
C GLU A 36 12.97 -12.93 -6.18
N GLU A 37 12.21 -12.36 -7.11
CA GLU A 37 11.68 -11.00 -6.96
C GLU A 37 10.66 -10.90 -5.81
N LYS A 38 9.86 -11.95 -5.57
CA LYS A 38 8.96 -12.01 -4.41
C LYS A 38 9.73 -11.97 -3.09
N GLU A 39 10.84 -12.69 -2.99
CA GLU A 39 11.68 -12.67 -1.80
C GLU A 39 12.25 -11.26 -1.55
N ILE A 40 12.64 -10.54 -2.59
CA ILE A 40 13.07 -9.13 -2.48
C ILE A 40 11.91 -8.22 -2.05
N LEU A 41 10.72 -8.38 -2.62
CA LEU A 41 9.53 -7.60 -2.26
C LEU A 41 9.14 -7.75 -0.78
N PHE A 42 9.17 -8.98 -0.25
CA PHE A 42 8.76 -9.26 1.13
C PHE A 42 9.86 -9.00 2.17
N SER A 43 11.14 -9.13 1.79
CA SER A 43 12.27 -8.77 2.66
C SER A 43 12.45 -7.26 2.76
N GLY A 44 12.18 -6.52 1.68
CA GLY A 44 12.44 -5.08 1.60
C GLY A 44 13.91 -4.73 1.31
N ASP A 45 14.74 -5.74 1.01
CA ASP A 45 16.19 -5.59 0.82
C ASP A 45 16.59 -5.23 -0.63
N GLY A 46 15.67 -4.67 -1.41
CA GLY A 46 15.94 -4.28 -2.79
C GLY A 46 14.76 -3.68 -3.53
N PHE A 47 14.88 -3.64 -4.86
CA PHE A 47 13.88 -3.07 -5.75
C PHE A 47 13.29 -4.15 -6.64
N VAL A 48 11.98 -4.09 -6.84
CA VAL A 48 11.24 -4.95 -7.79
C VAL A 48 10.54 -4.10 -8.82
N ARG A 49 10.32 -4.67 -10.01
CA ARG A 49 9.59 -3.97 -11.07
C ARG A 49 8.10 -3.97 -10.75
N VAL A 50 7.50 -2.79 -10.69
CA VAL A 50 6.05 -2.63 -10.49
C VAL A 50 5.37 -2.57 -11.87
N PRO A 51 4.30 -3.35 -12.13
CA PRO A 51 3.54 -3.28 -13.37
C PRO A 51 2.92 -1.89 -13.59
N ASP A 52 2.83 -1.46 -14.86
CA ASP A 52 2.31 -0.13 -15.22
C ASP A 52 0.86 0.10 -14.75
N GLU A 53 0.02 -0.95 -14.69
CA GLU A 53 -1.33 -0.83 -14.14
C GLU A 53 -1.33 -0.49 -12.64
N GLU A 54 -0.41 -1.07 -11.87
CA GLU A 54 -0.32 -0.80 -10.43
C GLU A 54 0.33 0.57 -10.18
N ALA A 55 1.30 0.98 -11.01
CA ALA A 55 1.84 2.34 -10.99
C ALA A 55 0.78 3.41 -11.32
N LYS A 56 -0.14 3.11 -12.25
CA LYS A 56 -1.31 3.98 -12.53
C LYS A 56 -2.28 4.02 -11.35
N ARG A 57 -2.49 2.90 -10.64
CA ARG A 57 -3.30 2.87 -9.42
C ARG A 57 -2.69 3.67 -8.29
N GLU A 58 -1.37 3.64 -8.10
CA GLU A 58 -0.71 4.50 -7.12
C GLU A 58 -0.95 5.99 -7.41
N LYS A 59 -0.90 6.40 -8.68
CA LYS A 59 -1.26 7.77 -9.07
C LYS A 59 -2.70 8.13 -8.71
N ILE A 60 -3.63 7.21 -8.88
CA ILE A 60 -5.04 7.41 -8.56
C ILE A 60 -5.25 7.46 -7.04
N ASP A 61 -4.62 6.59 -6.26
CA ASP A 61 -4.73 6.58 -4.80
C ASP A 61 -4.09 7.84 -4.17
N ALA A 62 -3.00 8.36 -4.75
CA ALA A 62 -2.38 9.62 -4.33
C ALA A 62 -3.21 10.85 -4.74
N TYR A 63 -3.89 10.79 -5.89
CA TYR A 63 -4.65 11.88 -6.48
C TYR A 63 -6.02 11.40 -6.97
N PRO A 64 -6.99 11.19 -6.05
CA PRO A 64 -8.29 10.61 -6.39
C PRO A 64 -9.10 11.43 -7.41
N TYR A 65 -8.77 12.71 -7.56
CA TYR A 65 -9.39 13.63 -8.51
C TYR A 65 -8.97 13.39 -9.97
N LEU A 66 -8.01 12.51 -10.26
CA LEU A 66 -7.57 12.19 -11.61
C LEU A 66 -8.50 11.21 -12.35
N ILE A 67 -9.55 10.69 -11.71
CA ILE A 67 -10.53 9.76 -12.31
C ILE A 67 -11.73 10.53 -12.94
N GLN A 68 -11.53 11.75 -13.45
CA GLN A 68 -12.59 12.53 -14.09
C GLN A 68 -12.85 12.11 -15.54
#